data_AF-A0AAF0VV64-F1
#
_entry.id   AF-A0AAF0VV64-F1
#
_cell.length_a   1.000
_cell.length_b   1.000
_cell.length_c   1.000
_cell.angle_alpha   90.00
_cell.angle_beta   90.00
_cell.angle_gamma   90.00
#
_symmetry.space_group_name_H-M   'P 1'
#
loop_
_entity.id
_entity.type
_entity.pdbx_description
1 polymer ?
#
loop_
_entity_poly.entity_id
_entity_poly.type
_entity_poly.pdbx_seq_one_letter_code
_entity_poly.pdbx_strand_id
1 'polypeptide(L)'
;MSRIAAAAVLLIVGMSASTPLAYADPAPPPPPPGPKTSFGDGTYAVGTDIVPGVYQSAGPVEGGVCYWKRSNGDGTVANAMTKKPQTVQIEAGDTTFRSSECQDWQKTDAAPPAAPSPVDVIGQLGSLIGVGAAPGGS
;
A
#
# COMPACT_ATOMS: atom_id res chain seq x y z
N MET A 1 -21.52 -64.15 47.46
CA MET A 1 -21.93 -63.18 46.41
C MET A 1 -21.11 -63.47 45.15
N SER A 2 -21.67 -63.19 43.97
CA SER A 2 -21.34 -63.83 42.68
C SER A 2 -20.01 -63.40 42.00
N ARG A 3 -19.69 -64.12 40.90
CA ARG A 3 -18.69 -63.89 39.81
C ARG A 3 -17.25 -64.34 40.14
N ILE A 4 -16.46 -64.90 39.20
CA ILE A 4 -16.69 -65.22 37.77
C ILE A 4 -15.89 -66.46 37.30
N ALA A 5 -16.23 -67.04 36.13
CA ALA A 5 -15.40 -68.03 35.40
C ALA A 5 -14.71 -67.38 34.19
N ALA A 6 -13.45 -67.71 33.92
CA ALA A 6 -12.69 -67.19 32.77
C ALA A 6 -12.66 -68.22 31.62
N ALA A 7 -13.18 -67.83 30.46
CA ALA A 7 -13.18 -68.65 29.24
C ALA A 7 -12.07 -68.21 28.26
N ALA A 8 -11.72 -69.11 27.33
CA ALA A 8 -10.49 -69.05 26.55
C ALA A 8 -10.38 -67.88 25.56
N VAL A 9 -9.14 -67.45 25.32
CA VAL A 9 -8.75 -66.51 24.26
C VAL A 9 -8.76 -67.21 22.90
N LEU A 10 -9.48 -66.69 21.93
CA LEU A 10 -9.28 -67.01 20.51
C LEU A 10 -8.45 -65.92 19.84
N LEU A 11 -7.35 -66.31 19.21
CA LEU A 11 -6.56 -65.45 18.33
C LEU A 11 -7.11 -65.54 16.90
N ILE A 12 -7.51 -64.40 16.33
CA ILE A 12 -7.84 -64.27 14.91
C ILE A 12 -6.65 -63.67 14.17
N VAL A 13 -6.02 -64.48 13.32
CA VAL A 13 -4.96 -64.05 12.39
C VAL A 13 -5.62 -63.39 11.18
N GLY A 14 -5.13 -62.22 10.78
CA GLY A 14 -5.78 -61.37 9.77
C GLY A 14 -5.29 -61.57 8.33
N MET A 15 -5.83 -60.74 7.44
CA MET A 15 -5.31 -60.52 6.09
C MET A 15 -5.70 -59.10 5.65
N SER A 16 -4.77 -58.16 5.65
CA SER A 16 -5.02 -56.76 5.21
C SER A 16 -4.40 -56.54 3.84
N ALA A 17 -5.22 -56.39 2.81
CA ALA A 17 -4.76 -56.06 1.46
C ALA A 17 -4.45 -54.55 1.38
N SER A 18 -3.15 -54.19 1.44
CA SER A 18 -2.70 -52.82 1.23
C SER A 18 -2.80 -52.45 -0.25
N THR A 19 -3.86 -51.73 -0.64
CA THR A 19 -3.89 -51.04 -1.93
C THR A 19 -2.88 -49.89 -1.91
N PRO A 20 -1.95 -49.80 -2.88
CA PRO A 20 -1.04 -48.66 -2.97
C PRO A 20 -1.83 -47.45 -3.45
N LEU A 21 -2.20 -46.57 -2.52
CA LEU A 21 -2.66 -45.23 -2.86
C LEU A 21 -1.47 -44.46 -3.42
N ALA A 22 -1.46 -44.25 -4.74
CA ALA A 22 -0.54 -43.31 -5.38
C ALA A 22 -0.93 -41.89 -4.94
N TYR A 23 -0.31 -41.41 -3.86
CA TYR A 23 -0.45 -40.04 -3.40
C TYR A 23 0.26 -39.13 -4.40
N ALA A 24 -0.49 -38.33 -5.15
CA ALA A 24 0.09 -37.27 -5.97
C ALA A 24 0.69 -36.21 -5.03
N ASP A 25 1.96 -35.87 -5.25
CA ASP A 25 2.63 -34.85 -4.43
C ASP A 25 1.88 -33.51 -4.52
N PRO A 26 1.62 -32.80 -3.40
CA PRO A 26 0.86 -31.56 -3.45
C PRO A 26 1.63 -30.50 -4.24
N ALA A 27 1.00 -29.98 -5.30
CA ALA A 27 1.62 -28.93 -6.11
C ALA A 27 2.04 -27.73 -5.23
N PRO A 28 3.22 -27.12 -5.46
CA PRO A 28 3.66 -25.96 -4.69
C PRO A 28 2.63 -24.83 -4.70
N PRO A 29 2.46 -24.09 -3.58
CA PRO A 29 1.56 -22.96 -3.55
C PRO A 29 1.99 -21.89 -4.57
N PRO A 30 1.04 -21.14 -5.15
CA PRO A 30 1.37 -20.06 -6.09
C PRO A 30 2.22 -18.98 -5.41
N PRO A 31 3.07 -18.25 -6.16
CA PRO A 31 3.83 -17.14 -5.62
C PRO A 31 2.93 -16.08 -4.95
N PRO A 32 3.42 -15.38 -3.92
CA PRO A 32 2.68 -14.26 -3.34
C PRO A 32 2.34 -13.19 -4.39
N PRO A 33 1.18 -12.52 -4.27
CA PRO A 33 0.87 -11.35 -5.10
C PRO A 33 1.96 -10.27 -4.97
N GLY A 34 2.28 -9.61 -6.08
CA GLY A 34 3.23 -8.49 -6.09
C GLY A 34 2.68 -7.22 -5.40
N PRO A 35 3.54 -6.18 -5.24
CA PRO A 35 3.13 -4.93 -4.63
C PRO A 35 2.02 -4.23 -5.41
N LYS A 36 1.12 -3.53 -4.69
CA LYS A 36 -0.07 -2.90 -5.24
C LYS A 36 0.24 -1.53 -5.86
N THR A 37 -0.43 -1.24 -6.97
CA THR A 37 -0.50 0.10 -7.59
C THR A 37 -1.85 0.79 -7.34
N SER A 38 -2.80 0.10 -6.70
CA SER A 38 -4.13 0.56 -6.31
C SER A 38 -4.41 0.12 -4.87
N PHE A 39 -4.78 1.05 -3.99
CA PHE A 39 -5.08 0.73 -2.58
C PHE A 39 -5.92 1.83 -1.89
N GLY A 40 -6.75 1.43 -0.92
CA GLY A 40 -7.57 2.34 -0.11
C GLY A 40 -6.92 2.75 1.22
N ASP A 41 -7.71 2.74 2.29
CA ASP A 41 -7.20 2.99 3.64
C ASP A 41 -6.39 1.83 4.22
N GLY A 42 -5.37 2.17 4.99
CA GLY A 42 -4.45 1.19 5.57
C GLY A 42 -3.08 1.76 5.92
N THR A 43 -2.15 0.88 6.25
CA THR A 43 -0.72 1.18 6.34
C THR A 43 0.05 0.16 5.52
N TYR A 44 0.92 0.63 4.64
CA TYR A 44 1.57 -0.14 3.60
C TYR A 44 3.09 0.02 3.72
N ALA A 45 3.82 -1.10 3.75
CA ALA A 45 5.27 -1.11 3.66
C ALA A 45 5.72 -0.77 2.22
N VAL A 46 6.47 0.31 2.07
CA VAL A 46 6.96 0.73 0.75
C VAL A 46 8.06 -0.24 0.28
N GLY A 47 8.00 -0.62 -1.00
CA GLY A 47 8.83 -1.67 -1.58
C GLY A 47 8.31 -3.10 -1.39
N THR A 48 7.32 -3.32 -0.50
CA THR A 48 6.70 -4.64 -0.24
C THR A 48 5.22 -4.65 -0.59
N ASP A 49 4.41 -3.83 0.09
CA ASP A 49 2.97 -3.76 -0.15
C ASP A 49 2.60 -2.87 -1.33
N ILE A 50 3.40 -1.82 -1.57
CA ILE A 50 3.25 -0.84 -2.65
C ILE A 50 4.63 -0.47 -3.20
N VAL A 51 4.72 -0.08 -4.47
CA VAL A 51 5.98 0.40 -5.08
C VAL A 51 6.17 1.91 -4.89
N PRO A 52 7.41 2.42 -4.91
CA PRO A 52 7.66 3.86 -5.06
C PRO A 52 7.05 4.44 -6.35
N GLY A 53 6.70 5.73 -6.31
CA GLY A 53 6.14 6.49 -7.44
C GLY A 53 5.11 7.52 -7.02
N VAL A 54 4.49 8.16 -8.02
CA VAL A 54 3.41 9.13 -7.81
C VAL A 54 2.08 8.41 -7.62
N TYR A 55 1.34 8.78 -6.59
CA TYR A 55 -0.02 8.29 -6.32
C TYR A 55 -1.01 9.45 -6.26
N GLN A 56 -2.20 9.25 -6.79
CA GLN A 56 -3.31 10.20 -6.74
C GLN A 56 -4.52 9.60 -6.00
N SER A 57 -5.19 10.42 -5.19
CA SER A 57 -6.48 10.11 -4.59
C SER A 57 -7.45 11.25 -4.87
N ALA A 58 -8.73 10.93 -5.09
CA ALA A 58 -9.79 11.91 -5.29
C ALA A 58 -10.08 12.78 -4.05
N GLY A 59 -9.47 12.48 -2.90
CA GLY A 59 -9.59 13.25 -1.66
C GLY A 59 -10.35 12.48 -0.59
N PRO A 60 -11.15 13.14 0.26
CA PRO A 60 -11.89 12.46 1.32
C PRO A 60 -12.96 11.50 0.79
N VAL A 61 -13.22 10.44 1.56
CA VAL A 61 -14.50 9.71 1.48
C VAL A 61 -15.66 10.67 1.84
N GLU A 62 -16.90 10.30 1.48
CA GLU A 62 -18.05 11.17 1.75
C GLU A 62 -18.19 11.45 3.26
N GLY A 63 -18.25 12.74 3.62
CA GLY A 63 -18.30 13.21 5.01
C GLY A 63 -16.97 13.20 5.80
N GLY A 64 -15.94 12.51 5.31
CA GLY A 64 -14.65 12.36 6.00
C GLY A 64 -13.63 13.48 5.78
N VAL A 65 -12.41 13.26 6.27
CA VAL A 65 -11.23 14.11 6.03
C VAL A 65 -10.02 13.24 5.72
N CYS A 66 -9.64 13.17 4.44
CA CYS A 66 -8.50 12.36 3.99
C CYS A 66 -7.22 12.78 4.72
N TYR A 67 -6.64 11.82 5.43
CA TYR A 67 -5.35 11.93 6.08
C TYR A 67 -4.38 10.93 5.46
N TRP A 68 -3.19 11.41 5.09
CA TRP A 68 -2.09 10.54 4.69
C TRP A 68 -0.79 10.90 5.37
N LYS A 69 0.10 9.91 5.51
CA LYS A 69 1.46 10.09 6.04
C LYS A 69 2.47 9.18 5.34
N ARG A 70 3.58 9.77 4.93
CA ARG A 70 4.84 9.11 4.58
C ARG A 70 5.78 9.10 5.79
N SER A 71 6.39 7.95 6.08
CA SER A 71 7.40 7.81 7.14
C SER A 71 8.60 7.03 6.62
N ASN A 72 9.79 7.30 7.15
CA ASN A 72 11.04 6.60 6.88
C ASN A 72 11.66 6.05 8.19
N GLY A 73 12.95 5.69 8.19
CA GLY A 73 13.65 5.23 9.39
C GLY A 73 13.82 6.29 10.49
N ASP A 74 13.82 7.58 10.14
CA ASP A 74 14.03 8.71 11.07
C ASP A 74 12.72 9.27 11.63
N GLY A 75 11.58 8.95 11.02
CA GLY A 75 10.26 9.37 11.49
C GLY A 75 9.33 9.77 10.34
N THR A 76 8.59 10.88 10.52
CA THR A 76 7.62 11.35 9.52
C THR A 76 8.30 12.19 8.46
N VAL A 77 8.19 11.79 7.19
CA VAL A 77 8.74 12.53 6.05
C VAL A 77 7.77 13.63 5.61
N ALA A 78 6.48 13.28 5.45
CA ALA A 78 5.43 14.22 5.08
C ALA A 78 4.07 13.70 5.53
N ASN A 79 3.12 14.59 5.79
CA ASN A 79 1.72 14.25 6.01
C ASN A 79 0.81 15.41 5.57
N ALA A 80 -0.47 15.12 5.36
CA ALA A 80 -1.51 16.13 5.25
C ALA A 80 -2.85 15.61 5.76
N MET A 81 -3.73 16.54 6.16
CA MET A 81 -5.14 16.31 6.46
C MET A 81 -5.97 17.27 5.61
N THR A 82 -6.87 16.77 4.78
CA THR A 82 -7.42 17.54 3.64
C THR A 82 -8.86 17.18 3.28
N LYS A 83 -9.58 18.14 2.69
CA LYS A 83 -10.88 17.97 2.03
C LYS A 83 -10.80 18.12 0.50
N LYS A 84 -9.61 17.96 -0.08
CA LYS A 84 -9.32 18.13 -1.52
C LYS A 84 -8.65 16.88 -2.09
N PRO A 85 -8.70 16.65 -3.41
CA PRO A 85 -7.86 15.65 -4.08
C PRO A 85 -6.39 15.79 -3.72
N GLN A 86 -5.65 14.69 -3.74
CA GLN A 86 -4.25 14.63 -3.34
C GLN A 86 -3.39 13.99 -4.43
N THR A 87 -2.15 14.44 -4.53
CA THR A 87 -1.10 13.81 -5.32
C THR A 87 0.15 13.74 -4.45
N VAL A 88 0.70 12.54 -4.30
CA VAL A 88 1.83 12.27 -3.39
C VAL A 88 2.87 11.45 -4.12
N GLN A 89 4.09 11.96 -4.20
CA GLN A 89 5.26 11.16 -4.51
C GLN A 89 5.60 10.33 -3.28
N ILE A 90 5.64 9.00 -3.42
CA ILE A 90 6.18 8.05 -2.44
C ILE A 90 7.58 7.67 -2.91
N GLU A 91 8.57 7.86 -2.05
CA GLU A 91 9.99 7.70 -2.38
C GLU A 91 10.50 6.31 -2.03
N ALA A 92 11.57 5.87 -2.70
CA ALA A 92 12.20 4.58 -2.40
C ALA A 92 12.84 4.51 -1.00
N GLY A 93 13.08 5.65 -0.36
CA GLY A 93 13.56 5.76 1.03
C GLY A 93 12.44 5.83 2.09
N ASP A 94 11.17 5.88 1.70
CA ASP A 94 10.07 5.71 2.65
C ASP A 94 10.03 4.26 3.15
N THR A 95 9.66 4.07 4.41
CA THR A 95 9.39 2.75 4.99
C THR A 95 7.88 2.45 5.00
N THR A 96 7.05 3.47 5.22
CA THR A 96 5.59 3.31 5.33
C THR A 96 4.80 4.44 4.69
N PHE A 97 3.71 4.08 4.02
CA PHE A 97 2.62 4.98 3.67
C PHE A 97 1.36 4.61 4.46
N ARG A 98 0.72 5.58 5.12
CA ARG A 98 -0.56 5.40 5.80
C ARG A 98 -1.63 6.28 5.15
N SER A 99 -2.81 5.71 4.91
CA SER A 99 -4.03 6.39 4.46
C SER A 99 -5.16 6.18 5.47
N SER A 100 -5.99 7.20 5.67
CA SER A 100 -7.22 7.15 6.46
C SER A 100 -8.25 8.14 5.92
N GLU A 101 -9.49 7.71 5.75
CA GLU A 101 -10.61 8.47 5.18
C GLU A 101 -10.34 9.05 3.79
N CYS A 102 -9.42 8.46 3.01
CA CYS A 102 -9.17 8.85 1.63
C CYS A 102 -9.90 7.89 0.67
N GLN A 103 -10.34 8.43 -0.47
CA GLN A 103 -10.69 7.63 -1.65
C GLN A 103 -9.45 6.88 -2.14
N ASP A 104 -9.65 5.77 -2.84
CA ASP A 104 -8.57 4.89 -3.32
C ASP A 104 -7.43 5.66 -4.03
N TRP A 105 -6.21 5.33 -3.62
CA TRP A 105 -4.97 5.79 -4.22
C TRP A 105 -4.64 4.96 -5.46
N GLN A 106 -4.41 5.63 -6.58
CA GLN A 106 -3.95 5.02 -7.83
C GLN A 106 -2.55 5.54 -8.17
N LYS A 107 -1.62 4.63 -8.50
CA LYS A 107 -0.33 5.01 -9.06
C LYS A 107 -0.54 5.67 -10.43
N THR A 108 0.20 6.73 -10.71
CA THR A 108 0.15 7.45 -11.99
C THR A 108 1.54 7.64 -12.57
N ASP A 109 1.62 7.68 -13.90
CA ASP A 109 2.82 8.07 -14.65
C ASP A 109 2.81 9.58 -14.99
N ALA A 110 1.76 10.31 -14.59
CA ALA A 110 1.76 11.76 -14.67
C ALA A 110 2.84 12.32 -13.75
N ALA A 111 3.68 13.22 -14.29
CA ALA A 111 4.65 13.95 -13.48
C ALA A 111 3.92 14.67 -12.32
N PRO A 112 4.52 14.74 -11.11
CA PRO A 112 3.99 15.58 -10.05
C PRO A 112 3.76 17.01 -10.56
N PRO A 113 2.72 17.73 -10.10
CA PRO A 113 2.53 19.13 -10.45
C PRO A 113 3.85 19.88 -10.23
N ALA A 114 4.37 20.52 -11.28
CA ALA A 114 5.65 21.20 -11.20
C ALA A 114 5.61 22.21 -10.05
N ALA A 115 6.55 22.10 -9.12
CA ALA A 115 6.78 23.17 -8.16
C ALA A 115 7.08 24.45 -8.97
N PRO A 116 6.48 25.61 -8.63
CA PRO A 116 6.73 26.85 -9.35
C PRO A 116 8.24 27.11 -9.36
N SER A 117 8.82 27.39 -10.53
CA SER A 117 10.26 27.58 -10.60
C SER A 117 10.65 28.83 -9.80
N PRO A 118 11.90 28.91 -9.28
CA PRO A 118 12.35 30.13 -8.63
C PRO A 118 12.20 31.38 -9.51
N VAL A 119 12.27 31.23 -10.84
CA VAL A 119 12.07 32.31 -11.81
C VAL A 119 10.60 32.75 -11.86
N ASP A 120 9.64 31.81 -11.81
CA ASP A 120 8.21 32.13 -11.77
C ASP A 120 7.84 32.87 -10.48
N VAL A 121 8.41 32.43 -9.35
CA VAL A 121 8.20 33.09 -8.04
C VAL A 121 8.79 34.50 -8.05
N ILE A 122 10.00 34.70 -8.58
CA ILE A 122 10.62 36.03 -8.73
C ILE A 122 9.80 36.92 -9.68
N GLY A 123 9.29 36.37 -10.79
CA GLY A 123 8.45 37.11 -11.74
C GLY A 123 7.09 37.53 -11.15
N GLN A 124 6.43 36.63 -10.41
CA GLN A 124 5.20 36.95 -9.68
C GLN A 124 5.44 38.02 -8.61
N LEU A 125 6.53 37.90 -7.83
CA LEU A 125 6.91 38.91 -6.85
C LEU A 125 7.19 40.26 -7.54
N GLY A 126 7.99 40.27 -8.61
CA GLY A 126 8.30 41.49 -9.37
C GLY A 126 7.07 42.23 -9.89
N SER A 127 6.05 41.49 -10.34
CA SER A 127 4.74 42.04 -10.74
C SER A 127 3.99 42.68 -9.56
N LEU A 128 4.04 42.06 -8.38
CA LEU A 128 3.36 42.56 -7.16
C LEU A 128 4.03 43.81 -6.55
N ILE A 129 5.34 44.00 -6.70
CA ILE A 129 6.05 45.22 -6.25
C ILE A 129 5.99 46.38 -7.26
N GLY A 130 5.36 46.20 -8.42
CA GLY A 130 5.07 47.30 -9.36
C GLY A 130 6.31 47.99 -9.95
N VAL A 131 7.45 47.29 -10.04
CA VAL A 131 8.65 47.81 -10.71
C VAL A 131 8.42 47.80 -12.22
N GLY A 132 7.72 48.82 -12.70
CA GLY A 132 7.35 48.98 -14.10
C GLY A 132 8.58 49.12 -14.99
N ALA A 133 8.87 48.08 -15.77
CA ALA A 133 9.76 48.19 -16.92
C ALA A 133 9.06 48.98 -18.04
N ALA A 134 9.17 50.31 -17.98
CA ALA A 134 8.78 51.17 -19.10
C ALA A 134 9.84 51.08 -20.21
N PRO A 135 9.51 50.62 -21.43
CA PRO A 135 10.38 50.81 -22.58
C PRO A 135 10.27 52.26 -23.06
N GLY A 136 11.38 52.99 -23.04
CA GLY A 136 11.48 54.33 -23.61
C GLY A 136 11.92 54.32 -25.07
N GLY A 137 11.43 55.29 -25.84
CA GLY A 137 11.80 55.52 -27.25
C GLY A 137 10.99 54.68 -28.26
N SER A 138 10.54 55.22 -29.39
CA SER A 138 10.83 56.54 -30.01
C SER A 138 9.56 57.18 -30.57
#